data_AF-A0A0C2G3M8-F1
#
_entry.id   AF-A0A0C2G3M8-F1
#
_cell.length_a   1.000
_cell.length_b   1.000
_cell.length_c   1.000
_cell.angle_alpha   90.00
_cell.angle_beta   90.00
_cell.angle_gamma   90.00
#
_symmetry.space_group_name_H-M   'P 1'
#
loop_
_entity.id
_entity.type
_entity.pdbx_description
1 polymer ?
#
loop_
_entity_poly.entity_id
_entity_poly.type
_entity_poly.pdbx_seq_one_letter_code
_entity_poly.pdbx_strand_id
1 'polypeptide(L)'
;DCWDAEILTSYGWIECVGNADRSCYDLTQHSKTTNVKLVAEKKLPEPKTVNVVEAVPNMALLGKEFKKDAKRVQIALSQLSEDHVEALEKQLSAGGSYKLKVDADEFALTPAMVTVKRATKTV
;
A
#
# COMPACT_ATOMS: atom_id res chain seq x y z
N ASP A 1 -13.08 7.49 20.60
CA ASP A 1 -14.29 7.73 21.42
C ASP A 1 -14.54 9.24 21.51
N CYS A 2 -15.77 9.71 21.70
CA CYS A 2 -16.08 11.15 21.75
C CYS A 2 -16.96 11.45 22.95
N TRP A 3 -16.62 12.50 23.70
CA TRP A 3 -17.33 12.88 24.91
C TRP A 3 -17.57 14.38 24.93
N ASP A 4 -18.81 14.75 25.21
CA ASP A 4 -19.21 16.15 25.32
C ASP A 4 -19.56 16.43 26.79
N ALA A 5 -18.94 17.47 27.35
CA ALA A 5 -19.26 17.96 28.68
C ALA A 5 -20.34 19.03 28.56
N GLU A 6 -21.56 18.66 28.94
CA GLU A 6 -22.71 19.55 28.94
C GLU A 6 -22.99 20.10 30.34
N ILE A 7 -23.45 21.36 30.42
CA ILE A 7 -23.90 22.00 31.65
C ILE A 7 -25.37 22.35 31.52
N LEU A 8 -26.17 22.00 32.53
CA LEU A 8 -27.58 22.37 32.61
C LEU A 8 -27.73 23.85 32.99
N THR A 9 -28.40 24.62 32.14
CA THR A 9 -28.68 26.04 32.31
C THR A 9 -30.19 26.31 32.24
N SER A 10 -30.61 27.57 32.40
CA SER A 10 -32.00 27.98 32.15
C SER A 10 -32.46 27.79 30.70
N TYR A 11 -31.52 27.57 29.78
CA TYR A 11 -31.77 27.31 28.36
C TYR A 11 -31.67 25.81 28.02
N GLY A 12 -31.50 24.93 29.02
CA GLY A 12 -31.30 23.49 28.84
C GLY A 12 -29.84 23.05 28.99
N TRP A 13 -29.56 21.78 28.63
CA TRP A 13 -28.19 21.25 28.56
C TRP A 13 -27.45 21.85 27.37
N ILE A 14 -26.27 22.41 27.63
CA ILE A 14 -25.44 23.06 26.63
C ILE A 14 -24.05 22.45 26.68
N GLU A 15 -23.54 21.96 25.54
CA GLU A 15 -22.15 21.57 25.38
C GLU A 15 -21.23 22.77 25.65
N CYS A 16 -20.38 22.62 26.67
CA CYS A 16 -19.37 23.62 27.02
C CYS A 16 -17.96 23.16 26.63
N VAL A 17 -17.74 21.85 26.52
CA VAL A 17 -16.46 21.25 26.11
C VAL A 17 -16.73 20.02 25.25
N GLY A 18 -16.29 20.04 23.99
CA GLY A 18 -16.25 18.87 23.12
C GLY A 18 -14.88 18.21 23.15
N ASN A 19 -14.82 16.92 23.48
CA ASN A 19 -13.59 16.13 23.48
C ASN A 19 -13.67 15.01 22.44
N ALA A 20 -12.98 15.21 21.32
CA ALA A 20 -13.01 14.32 20.18
C ALA A 20 -11.70 13.55 19.97
N ASP A 21 -11.79 12.23 19.88
CA ASP A 21 -10.76 11.39 19.28
C ASP A 21 -10.96 11.34 17.76
N ARG A 22 -10.11 12.05 17.02
CA ARG A 22 -10.08 12.02 15.55
C ARG A 22 -9.08 11.00 15.01
N SER A 23 -8.51 10.19 15.90
CA SER A 23 -7.48 9.20 15.63
C SER A 23 -6.39 9.78 14.72
N CYS A 24 -6.20 9.24 13.52
CA CYS A 24 -5.20 9.71 12.55
C CYS A 24 -5.80 10.53 11.39
N TYR A 25 -7.08 10.93 11.45
CA TYR A 25 -7.77 11.55 10.30
C TYR A 25 -7.05 12.80 9.80
N ASP A 26 -6.83 13.81 10.66
CA ASP A 26 -6.23 15.08 10.25
C ASP A 26 -4.82 14.91 9.71
N LEU A 27 -3.97 14.17 10.44
CA LEU A 27 -2.60 13.89 10.01
C LEU A 27 -2.58 13.16 8.67
N THR A 28 -3.49 12.20 8.45
CA THR A 28 -3.60 11.47 7.19
C THR A 28 -4.04 12.36 6.04
N GLN A 29 -5.05 13.22 6.23
CA GLN A 29 -5.52 14.13 5.19
C GLN A 29 -4.46 15.18 4.83
N HIS A 30 -3.80 15.75 5.84
CA HIS A 30 -2.71 16.69 5.61
C HIS A 30 -1.53 16.02 4.92
N SER A 31 -1.11 14.83 5.38
CA SER A 31 0.00 14.09 4.77
C SER A 31 -0.26 13.76 3.30
N LYS A 32 -1.47 13.33 2.94
CA LYS A 32 -1.87 13.07 1.54
C LYS A 32 -1.83 14.33 0.67
N THR A 33 -2.26 15.47 1.22
CA THR A 33 -2.39 16.71 0.46
C THR A 33 -1.04 17.41 0.26
N THR A 34 -0.22 17.46 1.32
CA THR A 34 1.07 18.17 1.31
C THR A 34 2.23 17.28 0.86
N ASN A 35 2.01 15.96 0.78
CA ASN A 35 3.06 14.96 0.57
C ASN A 35 4.18 15.01 1.64
N VAL A 36 3.86 15.51 2.83
CA VAL A 36 4.76 15.55 3.99
C VAL A 36 4.41 14.39 4.93
N LYS A 37 5.42 13.64 5.38
CA LYS A 37 5.24 12.51 6.29
C LYS A 37 4.97 13.03 7.71
N LEU A 38 3.73 12.87 8.19
CA LEU A 38 3.29 13.28 9.54
C LEU A 38 3.05 12.04 10.41
N VAL A 39 4.13 11.36 10.80
CA VAL A 39 4.05 10.14 11.63
C VAL A 39 5.07 10.19 12.77
N ALA A 40 4.83 9.39 13.81
CA ALA A 40 5.82 9.10 14.83
C ALA A 40 6.55 7.79 14.48
N GLU A 41 7.85 7.75 14.74
CA GLU A 41 8.67 6.54 14.60
C GLU A 41 9.14 6.10 15.99
N LYS A 42 8.94 4.81 16.30
CA LYS A 42 9.39 4.21 17.56
C LYS A 42 10.44 3.16 17.26
N LYS A 43 11.62 3.30 17.87
CA LYS A 43 12.66 2.27 17.80
C LYS A 43 12.16 0.96 18.40
N LEU A 44 12.35 -0.13 17.67
CA LEU A 44 12.10 -1.47 18.19
C LEU A 44 13.16 -1.83 19.26
N PRO A 45 12.82 -2.63 20.29
CA PRO A 45 13.79 -3.12 21.26
C PRO A 45 14.94 -3.89 20.60
N GLU A 46 14.62 -4.67 19.57
CA GLU A 46 15.57 -5.41 18.74
C GLU A 46 15.16 -5.29 17.27
N PRO A 47 16.12 -5.22 16.33
CA PRO A 47 15.84 -5.21 14.90
C PRO A 47 15.12 -6.49 14.46
N LYS A 48 14.10 -6.36 13.61
CA LYS A 48 13.38 -7.49 13.02
C LYS A 48 13.86 -7.73 11.60
N THR A 49 14.33 -8.95 11.36
CA THR A 49 14.74 -9.39 10.02
C THR A 49 13.56 -10.05 9.32
N VAL A 50 13.09 -9.47 8.21
CA VAL A 50 11.96 -9.97 7.43
C VAL A 50 12.46 -10.37 6.04
N ASN A 51 12.14 -11.60 5.63
CA ASN A 51 12.33 -12.03 4.25
C ASN A 51 11.21 -11.45 3.40
N VAL A 52 11.57 -10.82 2.29
CA VAL A 52 10.61 -10.20 1.38
C VAL A 52 10.84 -10.76 -0.02
N VAL A 53 9.77 -11.30 -0.61
CA VAL A 53 9.72 -11.71 -2.02
C VAL A 53 8.93 -10.66 -2.79
N GLU A 54 9.63 -9.83 -3.58
CA GLU A 54 9.00 -8.74 -4.34
C GLU A 54 9.09 -9.02 -5.84
N ALA A 55 7.98 -8.86 -6.55
CA ALA A 55 7.98 -8.79 -8.00
C ALA A 55 8.47 -7.41 -8.45
N VAL A 56 9.65 -7.36 -9.09
CA VAL A 56 10.28 -6.14 -9.56
C VAL A 56 9.94 -5.92 -11.04
N PRO A 57 9.08 -4.93 -11.37
CA PRO A 57 8.72 -4.64 -12.75
C PRO A 57 9.82 -3.88 -13.50
N ASN A 58 10.06 -4.26 -14.76
CA ASN A 58 10.84 -3.48 -15.71
C ASN A 58 9.97 -2.38 -16.33
N MET A 59 10.02 -1.18 -15.74
CA MET A 59 9.18 -0.05 -16.15
C MET A 59 9.39 0.40 -17.60
N ALA A 60 10.57 0.17 -18.19
CA ALA A 60 10.82 0.53 -19.59
C ALA A 60 10.02 -0.37 -20.55
N LEU A 61 9.99 -1.68 -20.28
CA LEU A 61 9.24 -2.64 -21.09
C LEU A 61 7.73 -2.56 -20.82
N LEU A 62 7.32 -2.43 -19.56
CA LEU A 62 5.92 -2.22 -19.22
C LEU A 62 5.36 -0.93 -19.83
N GLY A 63 6.14 0.16 -19.80
CA GLY A 63 5.76 1.43 -20.41
C GLY A 63 5.60 1.33 -21.93
N LYS A 64 6.45 0.54 -22.60
CA LYS A 64 6.35 0.30 -24.04
C LYS A 64 5.11 -0.53 -24.41
N GLU A 65 4.85 -1.58 -23.63
CA GLU A 65 3.76 -2.53 -23.92
C GLU A 65 2.39 -1.97 -23.51
N PHE A 66 2.25 -1.53 -22.26
CA PHE A 66 0.97 -1.17 -21.65
C PHE A 66 0.69 0.34 -21.64
N LYS A 67 1.67 1.18 -22.00
CA LYS A 67 1.52 2.64 -22.13
C LYS A 67 0.87 3.25 -20.87
N LYS A 68 -0.37 3.75 -20.99
CA LYS A 68 -1.13 4.37 -19.90
C LYS A 68 -1.41 3.40 -18.73
N ASP A 69 -1.48 2.10 -19.01
CA ASP A 69 -1.82 1.07 -18.03
C ASP A 69 -0.60 0.53 -17.29
N ALA A 70 0.62 0.89 -17.71
CA ALA A 70 1.86 0.44 -17.06
C ALA A 70 1.91 0.76 -15.56
N LYS A 71 1.40 1.93 -15.16
CA LYS A 71 1.32 2.34 -13.74
C LYS A 71 0.32 1.49 -12.96
N ARG A 72 -0.81 1.11 -13.57
CA ARG A 72 -1.80 0.22 -12.94
C ARG A 72 -1.21 -1.16 -12.70
N VAL A 73 -0.53 -1.72 -13.71
CA VAL A 73 0.17 -3.00 -13.61
C VAL A 73 1.27 -2.97 -12.54
N GLN A 74 2.06 -1.89 -12.47
CA GLN A 74 3.08 -1.71 -11.45
C GLN A 74 2.49 -1.74 -10.03
N ILE A 75 1.41 -0.99 -9.80
CA ILE A 75 0.74 -0.94 -8.49
C ILE A 75 0.20 -2.32 -8.13
N ALA A 76 -0.46 -2.99 -9.06
CA ALA A 76 -0.98 -4.34 -8.84
C ALA A 76 0.13 -5.35 -8.50
N LEU A 77 1.27 -5.31 -9.20
CA LEU A 77 2.43 -6.15 -8.91
C LEU A 77 2.99 -5.91 -7.50
N SER A 78 3.01 -4.65 -7.04
CA SER A 78 3.48 -4.31 -5.68
C SER A 78 2.52 -4.74 -4.56
N GLN A 79 1.28 -5.10 -4.90
CA GLN A 79 0.23 -5.50 -3.97
C GLN A 79 -0.02 -7.02 -3.96
N LEU A 80 0.69 -7.79 -4.79
CA LEU A 80 0.58 -9.24 -4.80
C LEU A 80 1.04 -9.84 -3.47
N SER A 81 0.32 -10.87 -3.00
CA SER A 81 0.79 -11.66 -1.85
C SER A 81 1.97 -12.54 -2.26
N GLU A 82 2.73 -12.99 -1.25
CA GLU A 82 3.90 -13.85 -1.45
C GLU A 82 3.58 -15.10 -2.29
N ASP A 83 2.46 -15.78 -1.99
CA ASP A 83 1.98 -16.94 -2.76
C ASP A 83 1.77 -16.62 -4.24
N HIS A 84 1.23 -15.44 -4.56
CA HIS A 84 0.99 -15.01 -5.94
C HIS A 84 2.30 -14.63 -6.64
N VAL A 85 3.26 -14.04 -5.92
CA VAL A 85 4.59 -13.74 -6.46
C VAL A 85 5.34 -15.04 -6.78
N GLU A 86 5.24 -16.06 -5.94
CA GLU A 86 5.82 -17.39 -6.23
C GLU A 86 5.13 -18.10 -7.40
N ALA A 87 3.80 -18.01 -7.49
CA ALA A 87 3.06 -18.54 -8.63
C ALA A 87 3.45 -17.84 -9.95
N LEU A 88 3.65 -16.52 -9.89
CA LEU A 88 4.16 -15.72 -11.00
C LEU A 88 5.57 -16.16 -11.39
N GLU A 89 6.48 -16.34 -10.42
CA GLU A 89 7.84 -16.84 -10.68
C GLU A 89 7.83 -18.19 -11.40
N LYS A 90 7.02 -19.15 -10.91
CA LYS A 90 6.89 -20.48 -11.50
C LYS A 90 6.35 -20.44 -12.92
N GLN A 91 5.30 -19.64 -13.18
CA GLN A 91 4.70 -19.53 -14.51
C GLN A 91 5.64 -18.86 -15.52
N LEU A 92 6.36 -17.81 -15.11
CA LEU A 92 7.33 -17.14 -15.97
C LEU A 92 8.56 -18.02 -16.26
N SER A 93 9.01 -18.81 -15.28
CA SER A 93 10.13 -19.74 -15.44
C SER A 93 9.81 -20.92 -16.36
N ALA A 94 8.54 -21.33 -16.43
CA ALA A 94 8.06 -22.35 -17.37
C ALA A 94 7.96 -21.84 -18.83
N GLY A 95 8.43 -20.62 -19.12
CA GLY A 95 8.35 -19.99 -20.44
C GLY A 95 6.96 -19.47 -20.81
N GLY A 96 6.04 -19.44 -19.84
CA GLY A 96 4.68 -18.96 -20.03
C GLY A 96 4.53 -17.45 -19.82
N SER A 97 3.37 -16.93 -20.19
CA SER A 97 2.91 -15.60 -19.81
C SER A 97 2.07 -15.68 -18.53
N TYR A 98 2.31 -14.81 -17.55
CA TYR A 98 1.45 -14.68 -16.38
C TYR A 98 0.35 -13.65 -16.67
N LYS A 99 -0.92 -14.04 -16.52
CA LYS A 99 -2.04 -13.10 -16.68
C LYS A 99 -2.36 -12.43 -15.36
N LEU A 100 -1.95 -11.17 -15.23
CA LEU A 100 -2.30 -10.35 -14.07
C LEU A 100 -3.66 -9.70 -14.32
N LYS A 101 -4.66 -10.05 -13.52
CA LYS A 101 -5.96 -9.38 -13.53
C LYS A 101 -5.91 -8.13 -12.66
N VAL A 102 -6.20 -6.98 -13.25
CA VAL A 102 -6.31 -5.69 -12.55
C VAL A 102 -7.68 -5.13 -12.88
N ASP A 103 -8.55 -5.05 -11.88
CA ASP A 103 -9.96 -4.69 -12.02
C ASP A 103 -10.71 -5.61 -13.02
N ALA A 104 -11.15 -5.06 -14.15
CA ALA A 104 -11.82 -5.77 -15.24
C ALA A 104 -10.86 -6.19 -16.38
N ASP A 105 -9.60 -5.74 -16.34
CA ASP A 105 -8.63 -5.94 -17.42
C ASP A 105 -7.65 -7.08 -17.08
N GLU A 106 -7.16 -7.79 -18.10
CA GLU A 106 -6.10 -8.79 -17.98
C GLU A 106 -4.85 -8.35 -18.73
N PHE A 107 -3.71 -8.37 -18.05
CA PHE A 107 -2.41 -8.00 -18.60
C PHE A 107 -1.49 -9.22 -18.65
N ALA A 108 -0.98 -9.54 -19.84
CA ALA A 108 -0.06 -10.65 -20.04
C ALA A 108 1.38 -10.22 -19.76
N LEU A 109 1.95 -10.69 -18.64
CA LEU A 109 3.32 -10.43 -18.23
C LEU A 109 4.25 -11.50 -18.79
N THR A 110 5.41 -11.07 -19.27
CA THR A 110 6.47 -11.96 -19.78
C THR A 110 7.69 -11.94 -18.86
N PRO A 111 8.59 -12.94 -18.95
CA PRO A 111 9.79 -13.00 -18.09
C PRO A 111 10.72 -11.79 -18.23
N ALA A 112 10.70 -11.12 -19.38
CA ALA A 112 11.46 -9.89 -19.59
C ALA A 112 10.87 -8.68 -18.84
N MET A 113 9.56 -8.69 -18.56
CA MET A 113 8.85 -7.55 -17.96
C MET A 113 8.89 -7.56 -16.43
N VAL A 114 9.05 -8.72 -15.78
CA VAL A 114 9.00 -8.84 -14.32
C VAL A 114 10.06 -9.82 -13.85
N THR A 115 10.83 -9.42 -12.84
CA THR A 115 11.83 -10.27 -12.18
C THR A 115 11.48 -10.40 -10.71
N VAL A 116 11.49 -11.62 -10.16
CA VAL A 116 11.24 -11.82 -8.73
C VAL A 116 12.56 -11.69 -7.97
N LYS A 117 12.56 -10.84 -6.94
CA LYS A 117 13.72 -10.61 -6.07
C LYS A 117 13.38 -11.05 -4.65
N ARG A 118 14.19 -11.98 -4.13
CA ARG A 118 14.16 -12.40 -2.72
C ARG A 118 15.23 -11.62 -1.97
N ALA A 119 14.82 -10.83 -0.98
CA ALA A 119 15.74 -10.01 -0.19
C ALA A 119 15.36 -10.04 1.28
N THR A 120 16.37 -9.97 2.13
CA THR A 120 16.17 -9.83 3.56
C THR A 120 16.26 -8.35 3.93
N LYS A 121 15.20 -7.79 4.53
CA LYS A 121 15.16 -6.42 5.04
C LYS A 121 15.16 -6.45 6.56
N THR A 122 16.03 -5.66 7.18
CA THR A 122 16.02 -5.41 8.63
C THR A 122 15.22 -4.15 8.90
N VAL A 123 14.21 -4.24 9.76
CA VAL A 123 13.31 -3.16 10.19
C VAL A 123 13.40 -2.92 11.69
#